data_AF-A0A4Y7RID7-F1
#
_entry.id   AF-A0A4Y7RID7-F1
#
_cell.length_a   1.000
_cell.length_b   1.000
_cell.length_c   1.000
_cell.angle_alpha   90.00
_cell.angle_beta   90.00
_cell.angle_gamma   90.00
#
_symmetry.space_group_name_H-M   'P 1'
#
loop_
_entity.id
_entity.type
_entity.pdbx_description
1 polymer ?
#
loop_
_entity_poly.entity_id
_entity_poly.type
_entity_poly.pdbx_seq_one_letter_code
_entity_poly.pdbx_strand_id
1 'polypeptide(L)'
;MKKKVKENDFARHLSYFLSKYLPGQMNASSNTVISYRDTFKIFLNYCRTEKNLKPELIQMETVKKELIVDFLAWLEIERECSISTRNQRLAAIHAFFGYVQKESPENLFASCRFV
;
A
#
# COMPACT_ATOMS: atom_id res chain seq x y z
N MET A 1 -23.19 -7.64 21.50
CA MET A 1 -21.92 -6.87 21.51
C MET A 1 -21.70 -6.21 20.16
N LYS A 2 -21.81 -4.89 20.06
CA LYS A 2 -21.42 -4.16 18.84
C LYS A 2 -19.89 -4.17 18.77
N LYS A 3 -19.32 -4.91 17.81
CA LYS A 3 -17.88 -4.85 17.50
C LYS A 3 -17.58 -3.38 17.18
N LYS A 4 -16.81 -2.69 18.05
CA LYS A 4 -16.24 -1.39 17.73
C LYS A 4 -15.46 -1.59 16.43
N VAL A 5 -15.91 -1.00 15.33
CA VAL A 5 -15.14 -1.02 14.08
C VAL A 5 -13.84 -0.31 14.41
N LYS A 6 -12.77 -1.09 14.58
CA LYS A 6 -11.41 -0.54 14.70
C LYS A 6 -11.21 0.23 13.40
N GLU A 7 -10.97 1.53 13.51
CA GLU A 7 -10.79 2.40 12.35
C GLU A 7 -9.74 1.77 11.43
N ASN A 8 -10.04 1.68 10.12
CA ASN A 8 -9.13 1.07 9.17
C ASN A 8 -7.93 2.01 8.96
N ASP A 9 -6.91 1.79 9.78
CA ASP A 9 -5.71 2.59 9.84
C ASP A 9 -4.97 2.61 8.49
N PHE A 10 -4.93 1.49 7.78
CA PHE A 10 -4.39 1.39 6.44
C PHE A 10 -5.12 2.33 5.46
N ALA A 11 -6.45 2.27 5.42
CA ALA A 11 -7.27 3.09 4.53
C ALA A 11 -7.16 4.59 4.86
N ARG A 12 -7.05 4.93 6.16
CA ARG A 12 -6.81 6.31 6.61
C ARG A 12 -5.46 6.82 6.12
N HIS A 13 -4.38 6.07 6.35
CA HIS A 13 -3.05 6.45 5.87
C HIS A 13 -2.99 6.52 4.34
N LEU A 14 -3.58 5.55 3.64
CA LEU A 14 -3.58 5.53 2.18
C LEU A 14 -4.32 6.73 1.59
N SER A 15 -5.46 7.10 2.18
CA SER A 15 -6.22 8.28 1.76
C SER A 15 -5.42 9.57 1.94
N TYR A 16 -4.78 9.75 3.10
CA TYR A 16 -3.94 10.93 3.35
C TYR A 16 -2.71 10.95 2.46
N PHE A 17 -2.06 9.79 2.28
CA PHE A 17 -0.89 9.64 1.42
C PHE A 17 -1.17 10.11 -0.02
N LEU A 18 -2.25 9.61 -0.61
CA LEU A 18 -2.61 9.94 -2.00
C LEU A 18 -3.13 11.37 -2.17
N SER A 19 -3.88 11.90 -1.21
CA SER A 19 -4.58 13.19 -1.35
C SER A 19 -3.81 14.39 -0.79
N LYS A 20 -2.90 14.18 0.17
CA LYS A 20 -2.19 15.25 0.88
C LYS A 20 -0.67 15.11 0.77
N TYR A 21 -0.14 13.95 1.13
CA TYR A 21 1.32 13.76 1.18
C TYR A 21 1.96 13.84 -0.21
N LEU A 22 1.48 13.06 -1.18
CA LEU A 22 2.07 13.05 -2.52
C LEU A 22 1.98 14.42 -3.21
N PRO A 23 0.80 15.07 -3.30
CA PRO A 23 0.71 16.34 -4.03
C PRO A 23 1.33 17.50 -3.25
N GLY A 24 1.18 17.51 -1.92
CA GLY A 24 1.55 18.66 -1.08
C GLY A 24 2.97 18.61 -0.53
N GLN A 25 3.41 17.47 -0.02
CA GLN A 25 4.72 17.36 0.64
C GLN A 25 5.82 16.88 -0.32
N MET A 26 5.49 15.95 -1.23
CA MET A 26 6.45 15.42 -2.19
C MET A 26 6.44 16.15 -3.53
N ASN A 27 5.52 17.11 -3.75
CA ASN A 27 5.28 17.77 -5.04
C ASN A 27 5.22 16.77 -6.20
N ALA A 28 4.61 15.60 -5.97
CA ALA A 28 4.53 14.55 -6.96
C ALA A 28 3.64 14.99 -8.12
N SER A 29 4.06 14.68 -9.35
CA SER A 29 3.26 14.96 -10.54
C SER A 29 1.91 14.24 -10.48
N SER A 30 0.90 14.76 -11.19
CA SER A 30 -0.40 14.10 -11.30
C SER A 30 -0.28 12.67 -11.83
N ASN A 31 0.64 12.42 -12.76
CA ASN A 31 0.92 11.09 -13.29
C ASN A 31 1.51 10.15 -12.22
N THR A 32 2.38 10.67 -11.35
CA THR A 32 2.92 9.90 -10.21
C THR A 32 1.81 9.54 -9.22
N VAL A 33 0.93 10.49 -8.88
CA VAL A 33 -0.21 10.24 -7.98
C VAL A 33 -1.16 9.18 -8.57
N ILE A 34 -1.47 9.28 -9.86
CA ILE A 34 -2.31 8.30 -10.57
C ILE A 34 -1.64 6.92 -10.57
N SER A 35 -0.35 6.84 -10.89
CA SER A 35 0.42 5.59 -10.89
C SER A 35 0.42 4.92 -9.50
N TYR A 36 0.58 5.72 -8.45
CA TYR A 36 0.58 5.22 -7.07
C TYR A 36 -0.83 4.75 -6.67
N ARG A 37 -1.87 5.52 -6.96
CA ARG A 37 -3.27 5.13 -6.76
C ARG A 37 -3.58 3.81 -7.44
N ASP A 38 -3.18 3.65 -8.70
CA ASP A 38 -3.45 2.45 -9.47
C ASP A 38 -2.69 1.24 -8.92
N THR A 39 -1.50 1.45 -8.36
CA THR A 39 -0.78 0.42 -7.62
C THR A 39 -1.58 -0.09 -6.42
N PHE A 40 -2.09 0.80 -5.58
CA PHE A 40 -2.90 0.40 -4.43
C PHE A 40 -4.25 -0.19 -4.82
N LYS A 41 -4.86 0.25 -5.91
CA LYS A 41 -6.08 -0.37 -6.45
C LYS A 41 -5.85 -1.84 -6.81
N ILE A 42 -4.74 -2.13 -7.50
CA ILE A 42 -4.40 -3.50 -7.89
C ILE A 42 -4.01 -4.34 -6.66
N PHE A 43 -3.27 -3.77 -5.72
CA PHE A 43 -2.94 -4.42 -4.46
C PHE A 43 -4.19 -4.82 -3.65
N LEU A 44 -5.16 -3.91 -3.52
CA LEU A 44 -6.42 -4.19 -2.81
C LEU A 44 -7.25 -5.25 -3.52
N ASN A 45 -7.25 -5.26 -4.86
CA ASN A 45 -7.90 -6.31 -5.62
C ASN A 45 -7.24 -7.67 -5.38
N TYR A 46 -5.90 -7.73 -5.44
CA TYR A 46 -5.12 -8.92 -5.12
C TYR A 46 -5.43 -9.46 -3.72
N CYS A 47 -5.44 -8.58 -2.71
CA CYS A 47 -5.79 -8.98 -1.34
C CYS A 47 -7.17 -9.64 -1.29
N ARG A 48 -8.14 -9.09 -2.03
CA ARG A 48 -9.50 -9.61 -2.08
C ARG A 48 -9.59 -10.94 -2.83
N THR A 49 -8.99 -11.04 -4.01
CA THR A 49 -9.18 -12.20 -4.90
C THR A 49 -8.29 -13.38 -4.53
N GLU A 50 -7.01 -13.12 -4.25
CA GLU A 50 -6.01 -14.18 -4.05
C GLU A 50 -5.85 -14.58 -2.59
N LYS A 51 -5.99 -13.60 -1.68
CA LYS A 51 -5.77 -13.83 -0.24
C LYS A 51 -7.07 -13.87 0.57
N ASN A 52 -8.22 -13.67 -0.08
CA ASN A 52 -9.54 -13.60 0.56
C ASN A 52 -9.59 -12.57 1.72
N LEU A 53 -8.76 -11.52 1.63
CA LEU A 53 -8.68 -10.42 2.58
C LEU A 53 -9.59 -9.30 2.11
N LYS A 54 -10.66 -9.04 2.86
CA LYS A 54 -11.56 -7.93 2.56
C LYS A 54 -10.83 -6.60 2.74
N PRO A 55 -10.86 -5.68 1.74
CA PRO A 55 -10.23 -4.38 1.84
C PRO A 55 -10.62 -3.59 3.10
N GLU A 56 -11.89 -3.71 3.54
CA GLU A 56 -12.36 -3.01 4.75
C GLU A 56 -11.71 -3.52 6.04
N LEU A 57 -11.15 -4.73 6.04
CA LEU A 57 -10.52 -5.38 7.19
C LEU A 57 -8.99 -5.34 7.15
N ILE A 58 -8.39 -4.82 6.07
CA ILE A 58 -6.94 -4.64 6.00
C ILE A 58 -6.53 -3.63 7.08
N GLN A 59 -5.50 -3.96 7.84
CA GLN A 59 -4.87 -3.07 8.80
C GLN A 59 -3.38 -2.96 8.48
N MET A 60 -2.69 -1.93 8.99
CA MET A 60 -1.24 -1.79 8.79
C MET A 60 -0.48 -3.04 9.27
N GLU A 61 -0.91 -3.69 10.35
CA GLU A 61 -0.24 -4.89 10.89
C GLU A 61 -0.49 -6.15 10.05
N THR A 62 -1.51 -6.12 9.18
CA THR A 62 -1.83 -7.22 8.25
C THR A 62 -0.96 -7.15 6.99
N VAL A 63 -0.55 -5.95 6.59
CA VAL A 63 0.31 -5.76 5.41
C VAL A 63 1.76 -5.99 5.82
N LYS A 64 2.20 -7.25 5.72
CA LYS A 64 3.57 -7.69 6.02
C LYS A 64 4.41 -7.86 4.75
N LYS A 65 5.73 -7.95 4.93
CA LYS A 65 6.71 -8.14 3.83
C LYS A 65 6.32 -9.28 2.91
N GLU A 66 5.89 -10.39 3.50
CA GLU A 66 5.53 -11.59 2.80
C GLU A 66 4.31 -11.36 1.87
N LEU A 67 3.31 -10.59 2.33
CA LEU A 67 2.15 -10.21 1.50
C LEU A 67 2.56 -9.34 0.30
N ILE A 68 3.51 -8.42 0.48
CA ILE A 68 4.02 -7.58 -0.61
C ILE A 68 4.86 -8.38 -1.59
N VAL A 69 5.72 -9.28 -1.12
CA VAL A 69 6.51 -10.17 -2.00
C VAL A 69 5.59 -11.05 -2.84
N ASP A 70 4.59 -11.68 -2.22
CA ASP A 70 3.61 -12.50 -2.93
C ASP A 70 2.80 -11.68 -3.94
N PHE A 71 2.46 -10.43 -3.60
CA PHE A 71 1.79 -9.51 -4.52
C PHE A 71 2.63 -9.18 -5.76
N LEU A 72 3.93 -8.92 -5.59
CA LEU A 72 4.82 -8.61 -6.70
C LEU A 72 5.04 -9.82 -7.61
N ALA A 73 5.17 -11.00 -7.03
CA ALA A 73 5.26 -12.25 -7.80
C ALA A 73 3.97 -12.51 -8.59
N TRP A 74 2.81 -12.33 -7.95
CA TRP A 74 1.51 -12.43 -8.62
C TRP A 74 1.35 -11.43 -9.76
N LEU A 75 1.84 -10.19 -9.60
CA LEU A 75 1.83 -9.19 -10.66
C LEU A 75 2.63 -9.58 -11.90
N GLU A 76 3.77 -10.25 -11.71
CA GLU A 76 4.59 -10.73 -12.82
C GLU A 76 3.88 -11.88 -13.57
N ILE A 77 3.24 -12.79 -12.83
CA ILE A 77 2.62 -13.98 -13.40
C ILE A 77 1.26 -13.65 -14.04
N GLU A 78 0.34 -13.06 -13.29
CA GLU A 78 -1.06 -12.88 -13.74
C GLU A 78 -1.27 -11.67 -14.64
N ARG A 79 -0.36 -10.69 -14.59
CA ARG A 79 -0.46 -9.48 -15.42
C ARG A 79 0.67 -9.35 -16.43
N GLU A 80 1.54 -10.36 -16.51
CA GLU A 80 2.69 -10.43 -17.43
C GLU A 80 3.48 -9.11 -17.50
N CYS A 81 3.56 -8.41 -16.36
CA CYS A 81 4.12 -7.08 -16.35
C CYS A 81 5.65 -7.15 -16.34
N SER A 82 6.28 -6.23 -17.08
CA SER A 82 7.74 -6.17 -17.11
C SER A 82 8.33 -5.87 -15.73
N ILE A 83 9.58 -6.26 -15.53
CA ILE A 83 10.36 -5.95 -14.32
C ILE A 83 10.33 -4.45 -14.01
N SER A 84 10.35 -3.59 -15.04
CA SER A 84 10.25 -2.14 -14.88
C SER A 84 8.91 -1.72 -14.26
N THR A 85 7.79 -2.25 -14.76
CA THR A 85 6.45 -1.96 -14.22
C THR A 85 6.32 -2.46 -12.78
N ARG A 86 6.83 -3.67 -12.50
CA ARG A 86 6.87 -4.21 -11.13
C ARG A 86 7.66 -3.31 -10.19
N ASN A 87 8.86 -2.87 -10.60
CA ASN A 87 9.71 -2.01 -9.79
C ASN A 87 9.07 -0.63 -9.54
N GLN A 88 8.34 -0.08 -10.52
CA GLN A 88 7.57 1.16 -10.32
C GLN A 88 6.49 0.98 -9.24
N ARG A 89 5.79 -0.15 -9.23
CA ARG A 89 4.79 -0.49 -8.21
C ARG A 89 5.44 -0.70 -6.84
N LEU A 90 6.59 -1.36 -6.80
CA LEU A 90 7.38 -1.51 -5.57
C LEU A 90 7.79 -0.15 -4.99
N ALA A 91 8.24 0.77 -5.85
CA ALA A 91 8.60 2.13 -5.42
C ALA A 91 7.40 2.87 -4.78
N ALA A 92 6.19 2.71 -5.32
CA ALA A 92 4.98 3.28 -4.73
C ALA A 92 4.67 2.71 -3.34
N ILE A 93 4.89 1.40 -3.15
CA ILE A 93 4.72 0.73 -1.86
C ILE A 93 5.76 1.22 -0.85
N HIS A 94 7.03 1.29 -1.24
CA HIS A 94 8.10 1.82 -0.39
C HIS A 94 7.83 3.27 0.02
N ALA A 95 7.40 4.11 -0.92
CA ALA A 95 7.06 5.51 -0.63
C ALA A 95 5.92 5.63 0.39
N PHE A 96 4.91 4.77 0.31
CA PHE A 96 3.82 4.73 1.27
C PHE A 96 4.29 4.32 2.67
N PHE A 97 5.06 3.23 2.78
CA PHE A 97 5.58 2.80 4.09
C PHE A 97 6.61 3.77 4.67
N GLY A 98 7.37 4.46 3.83
CA GLY A 98 8.25 5.56 4.25
C GLY A 98 7.47 6.77 4.78
N TYR A 99 6.29 7.05 4.22
CA TYR A 99 5.36 8.04 4.76
C TYR A 99 4.77 7.60 6.11
N VAL A 100 4.26 6.37 6.22
CA VAL A 100 3.64 5.88 7.46
C VAL A 100 4.63 5.89 8.63
N GLN A 101 5.91 5.59 8.38
CA GLN A 101 6.98 5.69 9.39
C GLN A 101 7.12 7.07 10.00
N LYS A 102 6.91 8.12 9.20
CA LYS A 102 7.08 9.50 9.64
C LYS A 102 5.87 10.00 10.43
N GLU A 103 4.67 9.58 10.05
CA GLU A 103 3.43 10.06 10.67
C GLU A 103 3.02 9.27 11.92
N SER A 104 3.39 7.98 12.00
CA SER A 104 2.99 7.08 13.09
C SER A 104 4.22 6.35 13.64
N PRO A 105 4.91 6.93 14.64
CA PRO A 105 6.05 6.28 15.29
C PRO A 105 5.69 4.92 15.91
N GLU A 106 4.43 4.70 16.29
CA GLU A 106 3.92 3.41 16.75
C GLU A 106 4.01 2.30 15.68
N ASN A 107 4.05 2.68 14.41
CA ASN A 107 4.14 1.74 13.28
C ASN A 107 5.59 1.49 12.83
N LEU A 108 6.59 2.14 13.44
CA LEU A 108 8.00 2.09 13.01
C LEU A 108 8.48 0.66 12.77
N PHE A 109 8.20 -0.24 13.72
CA PHE A 109 8.68 -1.63 13.69
C PHE A 109 8.06 -2.45 12.55
N ALA A 110 6.80 -2.18 12.19
CA ALA A 110 6.12 -2.86 11.08
C ALA A 110 6.62 -2.35 9.73
N SER A 111 6.88 -1.05 9.63
CA SER A 111 7.25 -0.37 8.39
C SER A 111 8.75 -0.36 8.05
N CYS A 112 9.65 -0.48 9.03
CA CYS A 112 11.11 -0.60 8.78
C CYS A 112 11.49 -1.86 8.00
N ARG A 113 10.61 -2.87 7.95
CA ARG A 113 10.86 -4.12 7.20
C ARG A 113 10.72 -3.96 5.67
N PHE A 114 10.32 -2.78 5.21
CA PHE A 114 10.03 -2.43 3.81
C PHE A 114 10.90 -1.31 3.26
N VAL A 115 11.89 -0.83 4.03
CA VAL A 115 12.92 0.11 3.57
C VAL A 115 14.17 -0.67 3.21
#